data_AF-A0A0F3IVS5-F1
#
_entry.id   AF-A0A0F3IVS5-F1
#
_cell.length_a   1.000
_cell.length_b   1.000
_cell.length_c   1.000
_cell.angle_alpha   90.00
_cell.angle_beta   90.00
_cell.angle_gamma   90.00
#
_symmetry.space_group_name_H-M   'P 1'
#
loop_
_entity.id
_entity.type
_entity.pdbx_description
1 polymer ?
#
loop_
_entity_poly.entity_id
_entity_poly.type
_entity_poly.pdbx_seq_one_letter_code
_entity_poly.pdbx_strand_id
1 'polypeptide(L)' 'MDLVLKDMTCGGCAKAVTRIVTRIDPSAVVEIDLPTQKVAITSQHPEADLRLALSRGGFPPA' A
#
# COMPACT_ATOMS: atom_id res chain seq x y z
N MET A 1 4.26 8.50 3.56
CA MET A 1 5.06 8.10 2.38
C MET A 1 4.13 7.90 1.21
N ASP A 2 4.58 8.20 -0.01
CA ASP A 2 3.79 8.04 -1.22
C ASP A 2 4.46 7.03 -2.15
N LEU A 3 3.69 6.07 -2.66
CA LEU A 3 4.16 5.01 -3.54
C LEU A 3 3.27 4.92 -4.79
N VAL A 4 3.84 4.42 -5.89
CA VAL A 4 3.09 4.05 -7.09
C VAL A 4 3.04 2.53 -7.18
N LEU A 5 1.84 1.95 -7.23
CA LEU A 5 1.62 0.50 -7.29
C LEU A 5 0.90 0.12 -8.58
N LYS A 6 1.66 -0.26 -9.61
CA LYS A 6 1.12 -0.53 -10.96
C LYS A 6 0.10 -1.68 -11.02
N ASP A 7 0.19 -2.61 -10.08
CA ASP A 7 -0.69 -3.78 -9.99
C ASP A 7 -2.03 -3.48 -9.28
N MET A 8 -2.24 -2.24 -8.85
CA MET A 8 -3.47 -1.77 -8.21
C MET A 8 -4.50 -1.27 -9.24
N THR A 9 -5.09 -2.19 -10.01
CA THR A 9 -5.95 -1.88 -11.17
C THR A 9 -7.45 -1.91 -10.90
N CYS A 10 -7.88 -2.38 -9.72
CA CYS A 10 -9.30 -2.43 -9.34
C CYS A 10 -9.51 -2.17 -7.84
N GLY A 11 -10.77 -1.95 -7.44
CA GLY A 11 -11.13 -1.77 -6.03
C GLY A 11 -10.80 -2.97 -5.13
N GLY A 12 -10.68 -4.18 -5.70
CA GLY A 12 -10.19 -5.37 -4.99
C GLY A 12 -8.72 -5.25 -4.63
N CYS A 13 -7.88 -4.78 -5.57
CA CYS A 13 -6.47 -4.54 -5.33
C CYS A 13 -6.26 -3.45 -4.26
N ALA A 14 -7.04 -2.37 -4.33
CA ALA A 14 -6.99 -1.31 -3.33
C ALA A 14 -7.25 -1.86 -1.91
N LYS A 15 -8.29 -2.68 -1.75
CA LYS A 15 -8.59 -3.35 -0.47
C LYS A 15 -7.48 -4.29 -0.02
N ALA A 16 -6.82 -4.98 -0.94
CA ALA A 16 -5.70 -5.87 -0.63
C ALA A 16 -4.49 -5.07 -0.11
N VAL A 17 -4.13 -3.97 -0.77
CA VAL A 17 -3.07 -3.03 -0.34
C VAL A 17 -3.36 -2.49 1.05
N THR A 18 -4.57 -1.96 1.29
CA THR A 18 -4.96 -1.48 2.63
C THR A 18 -4.79 -2.58 3.67
N ARG A 19 -5.26 -3.81 3.40
CA ARG A 19 -5.13 -4.93 4.33
C ARG A 19 -3.68 -5.31 4.64
N ILE A 20 -2.79 -5.27 3.66
CA ILE A 20 -1.36 -5.56 3.85
C ILE A 20 -0.76 -4.53 4.82
N VAL A 21 -1.02 -3.25 4.57
CA VAL A 21 -0.51 -2.15 5.41
C VAL A 21 -1.10 -2.23 6.82
N THR A 22 -2.42 -2.39 6.96
CA THR A 22 -3.08 -2.43 8.28
C THR A 22 -2.74 -3.69 9.08
N ARG A 23 -2.25 -4.75 8.44
CA ARG A 23 -1.77 -5.95 9.14
C ARG A 23 -0.43 -5.69 9.85
N ILE A 24 0.40 -4.81 9.29
CA ILE A 24 1.66 -4.40 9.89
C ILE A 24 1.40 -3.30 10.93
N ASP A 25 0.64 -2.29 10.52
CA ASP A 25 0.28 -1.17 11.37
C ASP A 25 -1.25 -1.01 11.39
N PRO A 26 -1.95 -1.56 12.38
CA PRO A 26 -3.39 -1.42 12.52
C PRO A 26 -3.88 0.03 12.63
N SER A 27 -2.99 0.97 12.97
CA SER A 27 -3.29 2.41 13.08
C SER A 27 -2.94 3.21 11.82
N ALA A 28 -2.38 2.57 10.79
CA ALA A 28 -1.98 3.26 9.58
C ALA A 28 -3.18 3.80 8.80
N VAL A 29 -3.01 5.01 8.27
CA VAL A 29 -3.95 5.63 7.33
C VAL A 29 -3.45 5.37 5.91
N VAL A 30 -4.32 4.81 5.07
CA VAL A 30 -4.01 4.44 3.69
C VAL A 30 -5.00 5.14 2.76
N GLU A 31 -4.49 6.02 1.92
CA GLU A 31 -5.27 6.73 0.90
C GLU A 31 -4.85 6.24 -0.48
N ILE A 32 -5.84 5.85 -1.28
CA ILE A 32 -5.60 5.20 -2.57
C ILE A 32 -6.27 5.99 -3.69
N ASP A 33 -5.47 6.36 -4.69
CA ASP A 33 -5.91 6.90 -5.96
C ASP A 33 -5.72 5.84 -7.05
N LEU A 34 -6.80 5.17 -7.41
CA LEU A 34 -6.82 4.14 -8.46
C LEU A 34 -6.51 4.71 -9.86
N PRO A 35 -7.13 5.82 -10.31
CA PRO A 35 -6.79 6.46 -11.58
C PRO A 35 -5.30 6.71 -11.80
N THR A 36 -4.58 7.14 -10.76
CA THR A 36 -3.14 7.41 -10.86
C THR A 36 -2.24 6.31 -10.29
N GLN A 37 -2.84 5.23 -9.76
CA GLN A 37 -2.16 4.12 -9.11
C GLN A 37 -1.26 4.54 -7.93
N LYS A 38 -1.60 5.65 -7.29
CA LYS A 38 -0.87 6.19 -6.14
C LYS A 38 -1.47 5.71 -4.83
N VAL A 39 -0.62 5.47 -3.86
CA VAL A 39 -1.01 5.21 -2.48
C VAL A 39 -0.20 6.10 -1.54
N ALA A 40 -0.90 6.83 -0.68
CA ALA A 40 -0.32 7.55 0.44
C ALA A 40 -0.52 6.74 1.71
N ILE A 41 0.57 6.48 2.43
CA ILE A 41 0.57 5.70 3.67
C ILE A 41 1.15 6.56 4.79
N THR A 42 0.36 6.77 5.83
CA THR A 42 0.80 7.37 7.10
C THR A 42 0.86 6.27 8.14
N SER A 43 2.05 5.98 8.64
CA SER A 43 2.33 4.88 9.57
C SER A 43 3.52 5.23 10.47
N GLN A 44 3.58 4.65 11.66
CA GLN A 44 4.74 4.77 12.55
C GLN A 44 5.83 3.73 12.23
N HIS A 45 5.53 2.75 11.38
CA HIS A 45 6.48 1.71 10.99
C HIS A 45 7.46 2.21 9.92
N PRO A 46 8.68 1.66 9.87
CA PRO A 46 9.64 1.97 8.84
C PRO A 46 9.08 1.73 7.43
N GLU A 47 9.36 2.67 6.53
CA GLU A 47 8.99 2.55 5.12
C GLU A 47 9.48 1.26 4.47
N ALA A 48 10.69 0.81 4.82
CA ALA A 48 11.27 -0.42 4.30
C ALA A 48 10.40 -1.65 4.59
N ASP A 49 9.80 -1.73 5.78
CA ASP A 49 8.97 -2.87 6.18
C ASP A 49 7.66 -2.91 5.39
N LEU A 50 7.05 -1.74 5.20
CA LEU A 50 5.83 -1.58 4.40
C LEU A 50 6.08 -1.90 2.93
N ARG A 51 7.17 -1.39 2.34
CA ARG A 51 7.55 -1.70 0.95
C ARG A 51 7.79 -3.18 0.75
N LEU A 52 8.50 -3.83 1.68
CA LEU A 52 8.76 -5.27 1.61
C LEU A 52 7.46 -6.08 1.68
N ALA A 53 6.53 -5.69 2.54
CA ALA A 53 5.25 -6.35 2.69
C ALA A 53 4.35 -6.20 1.46
N LEU A 54 4.30 -5.00 0.89
CA LEU A 54 3.59 -4.73 -0.37
C LEU A 54 4.16 -5.58 -1.51
N SER A 55 5.48 -5.62 -1.68
CA SER A 55 6.14 -6.48 -2.66
C SER A 55 5.82 -7.98 -2.45
N ARG A 56 5.86 -8.48 -1.20
CA ARG A 56 5.48 -9.86 -0.87
C ARG A 56 4.00 -10.15 -1.12
N GLY A 57 3.15 -9.13 -1.00
CA GLY A 57 1.72 -9.19 -1.31
C GLY A 57 1.39 -9.07 -2.79
N GLY A 58 2.39 -8.97 -3.68
CA GLY A 58 2.19 -8.84 -5.13
C GLY A 58 1.95 -7.40 -5.59
N PHE A 59 2.27 -6.40 -4.77
CA PHE A 59 2.17 -4.98 -5.09
C PHE A 59 3.54 -4.29 -4.94
N PRO A 60 4.54 -4.61 -5.78
CA PRO A 60 5.84 -3.96 -5.70
C PRO A 60 5.70 -2.45 -6.02
N PRO A 61 6.30 -1.57 -5.20
CA PRO A 61 6.45 -0.16 -5.55
C PRO A 61 7.22 0.01 -6.87
N ALA A 62 6.72 0.88 -7.74
CA ALA A 62 7.32 1.21 -9.03
C ALA A 62 8.49 2.20 -8.93
#